data_AF-A0A7C3VMS3-F1
#
_entry.id   AF-A0A7C3VMS3-F1
#
_cell.length_a   1.000
_cell.length_b   1.000
_cell.length_c   1.000
_cell.angle_alpha   90.00
_cell.angle_beta   90.00
_cell.angle_gamma   90.00
#
_symmetry.space_group_name_H-M   'P 1'
#
loop_
_entity.id
_entity.type
_entity.pdbx_description
1 polymer ?
#
loop_
_entity_poly.entity_id
_entity_poly.type
_entity_poly.pdbx_seq_one_letter_code
_entity_poly.pdbx_strand_id
1 'polypeptide(L)'
;MQLIPSNCILKNYTATLLAAFILILVTGCAPGGGGEGGSRGAEEQGSRGAGEQGSSQTVSPSPRPPVSPSPPPPVSPSTASNPQTVTVTIYKPDPLCQELIPEQVAVSAEQPIEAAVGKVLEARNSADFTVAGYRININPSTGVATVDMRLTPGSQRRFVSMSSCEQFSLFGSLRRTLIENRQWGIEEVRFTDRGEEIIL
;
A
#
# COMPACT_ATOMS: atom_id res chain seq x y z
N MET A 1 -46.16 -29.53 21.76
CA MET A 1 -46.91 -29.96 20.57
C MET A 1 -47.39 -28.68 19.92
N GLN A 2 -46.85 -28.18 18.80
CA GLN A 2 -46.67 -28.82 17.50
C GLN A 2 -45.53 -28.11 16.76
N LEU A 3 -44.56 -28.88 16.28
CA LEU A 3 -43.55 -28.52 15.28
C LEU A 3 -44.14 -28.75 13.87
N ILE A 4 -43.38 -28.33 12.82
CA ILE A 4 -43.40 -28.71 11.38
C ILE A 4 -43.76 -27.52 10.44
N PRO A 5 -43.08 -27.29 9.28
CA PRO A 5 -41.66 -27.44 8.95
C PRO A 5 -41.10 -26.39 7.95
N SER A 6 -39.81 -26.57 7.67
CA SER A 6 -38.98 -26.14 6.54
C SER A 6 -39.62 -26.12 5.15
N ASN A 7 -39.27 -25.12 4.35
CA ASN A 7 -39.26 -25.21 2.88
C ASN A 7 -37.83 -25.07 2.36
N CYS A 8 -37.29 -26.21 1.91
CA CYS A 8 -36.16 -26.30 0.99
C CYS A 8 -36.57 -25.74 -0.37
N ILE A 9 -35.79 -24.83 -0.96
CA ILE A 9 -35.81 -24.62 -2.41
C ILE A 9 -34.43 -24.99 -2.94
N LEU A 10 -34.37 -26.24 -3.40
CA LEU A 10 -33.33 -26.80 -4.24
C LEU A 10 -33.45 -26.14 -5.63
N LYS A 11 -32.48 -25.32 -6.04
CA LYS A 11 -32.35 -24.92 -7.44
C LYS A 11 -31.16 -25.64 -8.06
N ASN A 12 -31.51 -26.73 -8.73
CA ASN A 12 -30.68 -27.44 -9.69
C ASN A 12 -30.29 -26.47 -10.81
N TYR A 13 -29.00 -26.21 -10.99
CA TYR A 13 -28.49 -25.64 -12.24
C TYR A 13 -27.79 -26.75 -13.02
N THR A 14 -28.38 -27.01 -14.17
CA THR A 14 -28.06 -28.03 -15.15
C THR A 14 -26.68 -27.81 -15.77
N ALA A 15 -25.90 -28.88 -15.77
CA ALA A 15 -24.67 -29.04 -16.51
C ALA A 15 -24.94 -29.06 -18.02
N THR A 16 -24.28 -28.20 -18.78
CA THR A 16 -23.86 -28.49 -20.17
C THR A 16 -22.86 -27.43 -20.62
N LEU A 17 -21.60 -27.82 -20.87
CA LEU A 17 -20.78 -27.18 -21.90
C LEU A 17 -19.58 -28.07 -22.24
N LEU A 18 -19.51 -28.39 -23.53
CA LEU A 18 -18.51 -29.20 -24.20
C LEU A 18 -17.08 -28.71 -23.91
N ALA A 19 -16.23 -29.59 -23.39
CA ALA A 19 -14.79 -29.39 -23.43
C ALA A 19 -14.24 -29.96 -24.75
N ALA A 20 -13.93 -29.09 -25.70
CA ALA A 20 -13.11 -29.42 -26.85
C ALA A 20 -11.64 -29.45 -26.40
N PHE A 21 -11.06 -30.64 -26.31
CA PHE A 21 -9.64 -30.86 -26.07
C PHE A 21 -8.85 -30.53 -27.34
N ILE A 22 -8.27 -29.33 -27.40
CA ILE A 22 -7.27 -28.97 -28.41
C ILE A 22 -5.88 -29.18 -27.78
N LEU A 23 -5.21 -30.24 -28.24
CA LEU A 23 -3.85 -30.60 -27.89
C LEU A 23 -2.87 -29.71 -28.70
N ILE A 24 -2.33 -28.65 -28.10
CA ILE A 24 -1.26 -27.84 -28.71
C ILE A 24 0.08 -28.28 -28.12
N LEU A 25 0.89 -28.88 -29.00
CA LEU A 25 2.31 -29.17 -28.81
C LEU A 25 3.09 -27.84 -28.78
N VAL A 26 3.87 -27.59 -27.74
CA VAL A 26 4.92 -26.56 -27.77
C VAL A 26 6.26 -27.19 -27.44
N THR A 27 7.07 -27.26 -28.49
CA THR A 27 8.47 -27.60 -28.56
C THR A 27 9.32 -26.64 -27.72
N GLY A 28 10.22 -27.20 -26.91
CA GLY A 28 11.16 -26.45 -26.09
C GLY A 28 12.38 -25.94 -26.89
N CYS A 29 12.85 -24.75 -26.52
CA CYS A 29 14.18 -24.22 -26.82
C CYS A 29 14.72 -23.48 -25.58
N ALA A 30 15.84 -23.96 -25.06
CA ALA A 30 16.83 -23.27 -24.23
C ALA A 30 18.17 -24.01 -24.46
N PRO A 31 19.37 -23.49 -24.12
CA PRO A 31 19.74 -22.22 -23.47
C PRO A 31 20.96 -21.51 -24.14
N GLY A 32 21.35 -20.35 -23.62
CA GLY A 32 22.66 -19.71 -23.85
C GLY A 32 22.56 -18.20 -23.61
N GLY A 33 23.34 -17.51 -22.79
CA GLY A 33 24.67 -17.76 -22.26
C GLY A 33 25.45 -16.44 -22.40
N GLY A 34 26.14 -15.99 -21.35
CA GLY A 34 27.11 -14.89 -21.45
C GLY A 34 26.90 -13.76 -20.43
N GLY A 35 27.71 -13.79 -19.37
CA GLY A 35 28.05 -12.62 -18.57
C GLY A 35 29.28 -11.90 -19.13
N GLU A 36 29.88 -11.06 -18.26
CA GLU A 36 30.97 -10.10 -18.49
C GLU A 36 30.55 -8.81 -19.23
N GLY A 37 30.92 -7.60 -18.82
CA GLY A 37 31.77 -7.12 -17.73
C GLY A 37 31.80 -5.58 -17.80
N GLY A 38 32.42 -4.89 -16.84
CA GLY A 38 32.73 -3.47 -17.01
C GLY A 38 32.86 -2.64 -15.75
N SER A 39 34.07 -2.63 -15.19
CA SER A 39 34.54 -1.71 -14.14
C SER A 39 34.80 -0.28 -14.65
N ARG A 40 34.85 0.67 -13.69
CA ARG A 40 35.83 1.79 -13.49
C ARG A 40 35.30 3.23 -13.52
N GLY A 41 35.86 4.00 -12.57
CA GLY A 41 36.01 5.48 -12.53
C GLY A 41 35.05 6.12 -11.53
N ALA A 42 35.40 6.50 -10.29
CA ALA A 42 36.48 7.34 -9.74
C ALA A 42 36.29 8.86 -9.98
N GLU A 43 36.52 9.62 -8.89
CA GLU A 43 36.91 11.04 -8.82
C GLU A 43 35.80 12.11 -8.97
N GLU A 44 35.76 13.25 -8.28
CA GLU A 44 36.53 13.85 -7.17
C GLU A 44 35.83 15.16 -6.71
N GLN A 45 36.24 15.69 -5.54
CA GLN A 45 36.28 17.13 -5.17
C GLN A 45 34.96 17.92 -5.06
N GLY A 46 34.61 18.44 -3.87
CA GLY A 46 35.19 19.65 -3.28
C GLY A 46 34.06 20.72 -3.21
N SER A 47 34.03 21.76 -2.39
CA SER A 47 34.88 22.31 -1.36
C SER A 47 34.03 23.34 -0.57
N ARG A 48 34.63 23.85 0.49
CA ARG A 48 34.14 24.83 1.48
C ARG A 48 33.58 26.12 0.88
N GLY A 49 32.64 26.74 1.61
CA GLY A 49 32.29 28.14 1.50
C GLY A 49 31.66 28.67 2.78
N ALA A 50 32.50 29.22 3.66
CA ALA A 50 32.08 30.07 4.77
C ALA A 50 31.85 31.49 4.23
N GLY A 51 30.80 32.16 4.73
CA GLY A 51 30.48 33.56 4.44
C GLY A 51 30.04 34.26 5.72
N GLU A 52 30.83 35.26 6.09
CA GLU A 52 30.83 36.05 7.32
C GLU A 52 29.96 37.32 7.20
N GLN A 53 29.59 37.85 8.38
CA GLN A 53 29.39 39.27 8.72
C GLN A 53 28.19 40.06 8.16
N GLY A 54 27.53 40.81 9.06
CA GLY A 54 26.72 41.96 8.61
C GLY A 54 25.76 42.62 9.60
N SER A 55 26.32 43.28 10.63
CA SER A 55 25.86 44.56 11.21
C SER A 55 24.52 44.69 11.95
N SER A 56 24.67 45.07 13.23
CA SER A 56 23.75 45.80 14.10
C SER A 56 22.93 46.89 13.40
N GLN A 57 21.64 46.94 13.72
CA GLN A 57 20.91 48.21 13.93
C GLN A 57 20.03 48.10 15.17
N THR A 58 20.44 48.86 16.19
CA THR A 58 19.67 49.25 17.36
C THR A 58 18.52 50.16 16.90
N VAL A 59 17.28 49.71 17.10
CA VAL A 59 16.12 50.61 17.09
C VAL A 59 15.43 50.49 18.45
N SER A 60 15.47 51.60 19.18
CA SER A 60 14.91 51.80 20.51
C SER A 60 13.38 51.76 20.48
N PRO A 61 12.70 50.93 21.30
CA PRO A 61 11.25 50.99 21.44
C PRO A 61 10.83 51.99 22.53
N SER A 62 9.87 52.83 22.18
CA SER A 62 9.14 53.74 23.07
C SER A 62 8.44 52.97 24.21
N PRO A 63 8.43 53.46 25.46
CA PRO A 63 7.86 52.73 26.59
C PRO A 63 6.32 52.71 26.52
N ARG A 64 5.74 51.50 26.35
CA ARG A 64 4.31 51.26 26.59
C ARG A 64 4.05 51.11 28.10
N PRO A 65 2.89 51.57 28.60
CA PRO A 65 2.48 51.33 29.98
C PRO A 65 2.32 49.82 30.26
N PRO A 66 2.54 49.38 31.51
CA PRO A 66 2.45 47.97 31.88
C PRO A 66 1.01 47.47 31.75
N VAL A 67 0.78 46.54 30.82
CA VAL A 67 -0.47 45.78 30.76
C VAL A 67 -0.38 44.68 31.81
N SER A 68 -1.22 44.76 32.83
CA SER A 68 -1.38 43.74 33.87
C SER A 68 -1.67 42.38 33.22
N PRO A 69 -0.91 41.31 33.52
CA PRO A 69 -1.18 39.99 32.95
C PRO A 69 -2.49 39.46 33.53
N SER A 70 -3.49 39.28 32.66
CA SER A 70 -4.68 38.50 32.99
C SER A 70 -4.26 37.03 33.18
N PRO A 71 -4.75 36.32 34.21
CA PRO A 71 -4.44 34.91 34.40
C PRO A 71 -4.91 34.09 33.19
N PRO A 72 -4.10 33.13 32.69
CA PRO A 72 -4.53 32.26 31.60
C PRO A 72 -5.76 31.45 32.04
N PRO A 73 -6.72 31.19 31.12
CA PRO A 73 -7.85 30.33 31.43
C PRO A 73 -7.36 28.94 31.85
N PRO A 74 -8.07 28.25 32.76
CA PRO A 74 -7.69 26.91 33.18
C PRO A 74 -7.62 25.99 31.96
N VAL A 75 -6.45 25.40 31.76
CA VAL A 75 -6.21 24.41 30.70
C VAL A 75 -6.97 23.15 31.12
N SER A 76 -8.14 22.94 30.53
CA SER A 76 -8.88 21.68 30.70
C SER A 76 -7.97 20.54 30.24
N PRO A 77 -7.82 19.46 31.02
CA PRO A 77 -7.06 18.30 30.58
C PRO A 77 -7.78 17.68 29.39
N SER A 78 -7.16 17.78 28.21
CA SER A 78 -7.57 17.03 27.04
C SER A 78 -7.38 15.54 27.36
N THR A 79 -8.48 14.84 27.62
CA THR A 79 -8.48 13.40 27.82
C THR A 79 -7.87 12.75 26.59
N ALA A 80 -6.65 12.21 26.71
CA ALA A 80 -6.01 11.45 25.65
C ALA A 80 -6.81 10.17 25.42
N SER A 81 -7.66 10.17 24.40
CA SER A 81 -8.34 8.96 23.93
C SER A 81 -7.28 8.02 23.39
N ASN A 82 -7.09 6.86 24.02
CA ASN A 82 -6.25 5.81 23.45
C ASN A 82 -6.85 5.42 22.09
N PRO A 83 -6.07 5.44 21.00
CA PRO A 83 -6.58 5.06 19.69
C PRO A 83 -7.01 3.59 19.73
N GLN A 84 -8.23 3.30 19.31
CA GLN A 84 -8.73 1.94 19.28
C GLN A 84 -8.05 1.19 18.14
N THR A 85 -7.62 -0.04 18.41
CA THR A 85 -6.97 -0.90 17.40
C THR A 85 -7.74 -2.20 17.21
N VAL A 86 -7.69 -2.73 15.99
CA VAL A 86 -8.21 -4.05 15.62
C VAL A 86 -7.09 -4.90 15.03
N THR A 87 -7.11 -6.20 15.30
CA THR A 87 -6.18 -7.15 14.69
C THR A 87 -6.69 -7.55 13.31
N VAL A 88 -5.83 -7.44 12.30
CA VAL A 88 -6.10 -7.85 10.92
C VAL A 88 -4.97 -8.75 10.42
N THR A 89 -5.26 -9.57 9.43
CA THR A 89 -4.24 -10.42 8.78
C THR A 89 -3.72 -9.71 7.54
N ILE A 90 -2.43 -9.44 7.46
CA ILE A 90 -1.75 -9.02 6.22
C ILE A 90 -0.98 -10.21 5.65
N TYR A 91 -0.67 -10.16 4.35
CA TYR A 91 0.08 -11.21 3.67
C TYR A 91 1.39 -10.67 3.12
N LYS A 92 2.51 -11.34 3.42
CA LYS A 92 3.84 -11.00 2.92
C LYS A 92 4.40 -12.16 2.10
N PRO A 93 5.16 -11.91 1.02
CA PRO A 93 5.83 -13.00 0.33
C PRO A 93 6.89 -13.63 1.22
N ASP A 94 7.12 -14.93 1.04
CA ASP A 94 8.31 -15.58 1.55
C ASP A 94 9.60 -15.05 0.87
N PRO A 95 10.80 -15.37 1.39
CA PRO A 95 12.07 -14.94 0.80
C PRO A 95 12.35 -15.47 -0.62
N LEU A 96 11.60 -16.48 -1.08
CA LEU A 96 11.72 -17.08 -2.41
C LEU A 96 10.65 -16.56 -3.40
N CYS A 97 9.75 -15.68 -2.95
CA CYS A 97 8.61 -15.17 -3.68
C CYS A 97 7.68 -16.27 -4.23
N GLN A 98 7.50 -17.37 -3.49
CA GLN A 98 6.68 -18.51 -3.91
C GLN A 98 5.30 -18.50 -3.25
N GLU A 99 5.24 -18.18 -1.97
CA GLU A 99 4.04 -18.19 -1.15
C GLU A 99 3.82 -16.84 -0.44
N LEU A 100 2.56 -16.58 -0.12
CA LEU A 100 2.16 -15.45 0.73
C LEU A 100 1.88 -15.96 2.14
N ILE A 101 2.70 -15.57 3.09
CA ILE A 101 2.61 -15.95 4.50
C ILE A 101 1.70 -14.96 5.24
N PRO A 102 0.69 -15.43 5.99
CA PRO A 102 -0.17 -14.58 6.81
C PRO A 102 0.58 -14.06 8.03
N GLU A 103 0.34 -12.81 8.38
CA GLU A 103 0.86 -12.14 9.57
C GLU A 103 -0.25 -11.32 10.24
N GLN A 104 -0.44 -11.49 11.54
CA GLN A 104 -1.41 -10.69 12.30
C GLN A 104 -0.78 -9.38 12.74
N VAL A 105 -1.45 -8.26 12.45
CA VAL A 105 -1.00 -6.92 12.81
C VAL A 105 -2.14 -6.12 13.43
N ALA A 106 -1.81 -5.27 14.41
CA ALA A 106 -2.75 -4.32 14.96
C ALA A 106 -2.79 -3.06 14.09
N VAL A 107 -3.99 -2.65 13.69
CA VAL A 107 -4.24 -1.43 12.89
C VAL A 107 -5.31 -0.57 13.54
N SER A 108 -5.39 0.70 13.16
CA SER A 108 -6.46 1.62 13.61
C SER A 108 -7.85 1.02 13.32
N ALA A 109 -8.74 1.06 14.31
CA ALA A 109 -10.11 0.57 14.18
C ALA A 109 -10.99 1.54 13.36
N GLU A 110 -10.59 2.80 13.26
CA GLU A 110 -11.31 3.84 12.52
C GLU A 110 -11.23 3.64 11.00
N GLN A 111 -10.06 3.19 10.49
CA GLN A 111 -9.81 2.96 9.06
C GLN A 111 -9.00 1.67 8.85
N PRO A 112 -9.57 0.49 9.17
CA PRO A 112 -8.81 -0.75 9.22
C PRO A 112 -8.34 -1.22 7.85
N ILE A 113 -9.08 -0.92 6.77
CA ILE A 113 -8.74 -1.31 5.41
C ILE A 113 -7.56 -0.46 4.91
N GLU A 114 -7.67 0.86 5.02
CA GLU A 114 -6.63 1.80 4.65
C GLU A 114 -5.35 1.53 5.43
N ALA A 115 -5.45 1.30 6.74
CA ALA A 115 -4.31 1.00 7.59
C ALA A 115 -3.65 -0.34 7.24
N ALA A 116 -4.42 -1.39 6.92
CA ALA A 116 -3.88 -2.67 6.48
C ALA A 116 -3.13 -2.55 5.14
N VAL A 117 -3.68 -1.82 4.17
CA VAL A 117 -2.98 -1.52 2.91
C VAL A 117 -1.70 -0.74 3.16
N GLY A 118 -1.73 0.24 4.05
CA GLY A 118 -0.53 0.97 4.47
C GLY A 118 0.55 0.04 5.00
N LYS A 119 0.19 -0.91 5.87
CA LYS A 119 1.13 -1.91 6.41
C LYS A 119 1.74 -2.80 5.33
N VAL A 120 0.99 -3.17 4.29
CA VAL A 120 1.52 -3.93 3.16
C VAL A 120 2.50 -3.08 2.33
N LEU A 121 2.19 -1.80 2.11
CA LEU A 121 3.00 -0.89 1.31
C LEU A 121 4.28 -0.41 2.02
N GLU A 122 4.26 -0.24 3.34
CA GLU A 122 5.44 0.14 4.15
C GLU A 122 6.65 -0.78 3.88
N ALA A 123 6.40 -2.06 3.60
CA ALA A 123 7.44 -3.06 3.36
C ALA A 123 8.13 -2.97 1.98
N ARG A 124 7.80 -1.99 1.13
CA ARG A 124 8.13 -2.03 -0.32
C ARG A 124 8.82 -0.80 -0.91
N ASN A 125 9.34 0.10 -0.09
CA ASN A 125 10.08 1.25 -0.62
C ASN A 125 11.52 0.86 -1.01
N SER A 126 11.90 1.16 -2.26
CA SER A 126 13.26 1.10 -2.79
C SER A 126 13.66 2.43 -3.44
N ALA A 127 14.95 2.60 -3.76
CA ALA A 127 15.47 3.85 -4.32
C ALA A 127 14.88 4.21 -5.70
N ASP A 128 14.44 3.21 -6.47
CA ASP A 128 13.92 3.31 -7.83
C ASP A 128 12.38 3.21 -7.91
N PHE A 129 11.74 2.80 -6.81
CA PHE A 129 10.30 2.62 -6.69
C PHE A 129 9.82 3.03 -5.29
N THR A 130 9.07 4.12 -5.22
CA THR A 130 8.47 4.59 -3.96
C THR A 130 7.03 5.01 -4.20
N VAL A 131 6.10 4.41 -3.46
CA VAL A 131 4.69 4.79 -3.49
C VAL A 131 4.51 6.07 -2.66
N ALA A 132 4.15 7.17 -3.32
CA ALA A 132 3.90 8.46 -2.67
C ALA A 132 2.54 8.50 -1.93
N GLY A 133 1.62 7.62 -2.28
CA GLY A 133 0.33 7.49 -1.64
C GLY A 133 -0.59 6.54 -2.37
N TYR A 134 -1.73 6.24 -1.76
CA TYR A 134 -2.74 5.36 -2.31
C TYR A 134 -4.14 5.83 -1.93
N ARG A 135 -5.14 5.31 -2.65
CA ARG A 135 -6.56 5.47 -2.37
C ARG A 135 -7.25 4.14 -2.57
N ILE A 136 -8.30 3.90 -1.79
CA ILE A 136 -9.09 2.67 -1.87
C ILE A 136 -10.53 3.10 -2.11
N ASN A 137 -11.17 2.49 -3.10
CA ASN A 137 -12.60 2.64 -3.34
C ASN A 137 -13.24 1.25 -3.41
N ILE A 138 -14.28 1.02 -2.63
CA ILE A 138 -14.97 -0.27 -2.55
C ILE A 138 -16.37 -0.08 -3.09
N ASN A 139 -16.75 -0.89 -4.08
CA ASN A 139 -18.12 -0.94 -4.55
C ASN A 139 -18.90 -2.03 -3.78
N PRO A 140 -19.77 -1.66 -2.82
CA PRO A 140 -20.41 -2.63 -1.93
C PRO A 140 -21.44 -3.52 -2.64
N SER A 141 -21.93 -3.15 -3.83
CA SER A 141 -22.87 -3.99 -4.58
C SER A 141 -22.18 -5.09 -5.40
N THR A 142 -20.88 -4.96 -5.63
CA THR A 142 -20.10 -5.91 -6.45
C THR A 142 -18.94 -6.57 -5.69
N GLY A 143 -18.59 -6.06 -4.51
CA GLY A 143 -17.42 -6.53 -3.76
C GLY A 143 -16.07 -6.18 -4.40
N VAL A 144 -16.05 -5.30 -5.41
CA VAL A 144 -14.80 -4.90 -6.08
C VAL A 144 -14.14 -3.76 -5.32
N ALA A 145 -12.89 -3.97 -4.89
CA ALA A 145 -12.02 -2.93 -4.35
C ALA A 145 -11.02 -2.45 -5.41
N THR A 146 -11.01 -1.15 -5.69
CA THR A 146 -10.01 -0.51 -6.55
C THR A 146 -8.98 0.20 -5.69
N VAL A 147 -7.72 -0.21 -5.80
CA VAL A 147 -6.58 0.41 -5.12
C VAL A 147 -5.81 1.26 -6.13
N ASP A 148 -5.97 2.58 -6.04
CA ASP A 148 -5.22 3.55 -6.85
C ASP A 148 -3.91 3.89 -6.15
N MET A 149 -2.78 3.48 -6.70
CA MET A 149 -1.45 3.72 -6.12
C MET A 149 -0.68 4.71 -6.98
N ARG A 150 0.00 5.65 -6.33
CA ARG A 150 0.75 6.71 -7.00
C ARG A 150 2.23 6.57 -6.73
N LEU A 151 3.02 6.49 -7.78
CA LEU A 151 4.47 6.60 -7.66
C LEU A 151 4.88 8.04 -7.39
N THR A 152 5.99 8.18 -6.68
CA THR A 152 6.64 9.48 -6.46
C THR A 152 6.99 10.11 -7.81
N PRO A 153 6.78 11.43 -8.00
CA PRO A 153 7.24 12.11 -9.21
C PRO A 153 8.72 11.85 -9.45
N GLY A 154 9.09 11.49 -10.68
CA GLY A 154 10.48 11.18 -11.04
C GLY A 154 10.93 9.74 -10.76
N SER A 155 10.04 8.83 -10.33
CA SER A 155 10.36 7.40 -10.27
C SER A 155 10.81 6.93 -11.66
N GLN A 156 11.98 6.30 -11.73
CA GLN A 156 12.53 5.81 -13.00
C GLN A 156 11.77 4.60 -13.53
N ARG A 157 11.18 3.81 -12.63
CA ARG A 157 10.42 2.59 -12.95
C ARG A 157 8.92 2.84 -12.83
N ARG A 158 8.16 2.08 -13.62
CA ARG A 158 6.68 1.99 -13.57
C ARG A 158 6.27 0.67 -12.91
N PHE A 159 5.04 0.57 -12.43
CA PHE A 159 4.51 -0.69 -11.87
C PHE A 159 4.70 -1.89 -12.82
N VAL A 160 4.45 -1.70 -14.11
CA VAL A 160 4.61 -2.75 -15.15
C VAL A 160 6.08 -3.14 -15.44
N SER A 161 7.05 -2.38 -14.94
CA SER A 161 8.49 -2.67 -15.07
C SER A 161 9.06 -3.43 -13.86
N MET A 162 8.19 -3.80 -12.91
CA MET A 162 8.55 -4.64 -11.78
C MET A 162 8.81 -6.07 -12.26
N SER A 163 9.84 -6.72 -11.70
CA SER A 163 10.08 -8.15 -11.87
C SER A 163 8.89 -8.96 -11.36
N SER A 164 8.79 -10.22 -11.78
CA SER A 164 7.68 -11.09 -11.35
C SER A 164 7.61 -11.25 -9.83
N CYS A 165 8.76 -11.35 -9.13
CA CYS A 165 8.77 -11.38 -7.67
C CYS A 165 8.23 -10.07 -7.08
N GLU A 166 8.68 -8.92 -7.57
CA GLU A 166 8.21 -7.61 -7.08
C GLU A 166 6.69 -7.46 -7.31
N GLN A 167 6.18 -7.86 -8.48
CA GLN A 167 4.74 -7.82 -8.77
C GLN A 167 3.94 -8.75 -7.86
N PHE A 168 4.35 -10.02 -7.73
CA PHE A 168 3.74 -10.99 -6.81
C PHE A 168 3.71 -10.44 -5.39
N SER A 169 4.84 -9.90 -4.97
CA SER A 169 5.04 -9.34 -3.66
C SER A 169 4.18 -8.11 -3.36
N LEU A 170 3.89 -7.25 -4.33
CA LEU A 170 3.09 -6.06 -4.10
C LEU A 170 1.61 -6.36 -4.32
N PHE A 171 1.27 -6.76 -5.54
CA PHE A 171 -0.11 -6.95 -5.96
C PHE A 171 -0.72 -8.20 -5.36
N GLY A 172 0.04 -9.29 -5.25
CA GLY A 172 -0.40 -10.51 -4.59
C GLY A 172 -0.67 -10.28 -3.11
N SER A 173 0.26 -9.63 -2.40
CA SER A 173 0.08 -9.27 -0.98
C SER A 173 -1.14 -8.39 -0.74
N LEU A 174 -1.32 -7.32 -1.53
CA LEU A 174 -2.49 -6.43 -1.42
C LEU A 174 -3.79 -7.18 -1.69
N ARG A 175 -3.84 -7.93 -2.80
CA ARG A 175 -5.03 -8.69 -3.19
C ARG A 175 -5.41 -9.71 -2.13
N ARG A 176 -4.45 -10.50 -1.64
CA ARG A 176 -4.70 -11.54 -0.63
C ARG A 176 -5.14 -10.94 0.70
N THR A 177 -4.49 -9.85 1.13
CA THR A 177 -4.86 -9.12 2.34
C THR A 177 -6.30 -8.63 2.27
N LEU A 178 -6.70 -7.98 1.19
CA LEU A 178 -8.04 -7.42 1.06
C LEU A 178 -9.14 -8.50 0.96
N ILE A 179 -8.88 -9.60 0.24
CA ILE A 179 -9.88 -10.67 0.03
C ILE A 179 -10.02 -11.58 1.25
N GLU A 180 -8.93 -11.95 1.94
CA GLU A 180 -9.00 -12.93 3.03
C GLU A 180 -9.50 -12.34 4.36
N ASN A 181 -9.52 -11.02 4.49
CA ASN A 181 -10.21 -10.32 5.57
C ASN A 181 -11.72 -10.21 5.25
N ARG A 182 -12.40 -11.36 5.30
CA ARG A 182 -13.77 -11.56 4.80
C ARG A 182 -14.80 -10.58 5.36
N GLN A 183 -14.58 -10.04 6.56
CA GLN A 183 -15.46 -9.01 7.14
C GLN A 183 -15.57 -7.73 6.30
N TRP A 184 -14.66 -7.50 5.34
CA TRP A 184 -14.69 -6.33 4.45
C TRP A 184 -15.56 -6.52 3.21
N GLY A 185 -16.04 -7.75 2.93
CA GLY A 185 -16.90 -8.03 1.78
C GLY A 185 -16.25 -7.80 0.41
N ILE A 186 -14.91 -7.91 0.33
CA ILE A 186 -14.15 -7.74 -0.91
C ILE A 186 -13.95 -9.10 -1.57
N GLU A 187 -14.38 -9.21 -2.82
CA GLU A 187 -14.29 -10.43 -3.64
C GLU A 187 -13.24 -10.30 -4.74
N GLU A 188 -13.04 -9.09 -5.26
CA GLU A 188 -12.11 -8.78 -6.34
C GLU A 188 -11.30 -7.53 -6.00
N VAL A 189 -10.03 -7.51 -6.42
CA VAL A 189 -9.15 -6.36 -6.26
C VAL A 189 -8.55 -5.95 -7.60
N ARG A 190 -8.76 -4.68 -7.96
CA ARG A 190 -8.20 -4.00 -9.13
C ARG A 190 -7.17 -2.96 -8.71
N PHE A 191 -6.20 -2.72 -9.57
CA PHE A 191 -5.12 -1.79 -9.31
C PHE A 191 -5.08 -0.72 -10.40
N THR A 192 -4.92 0.53 -9.99
CA THR A 192 -4.81 1.66 -10.91
C THR A 192 -3.64 2.58 -10.55
N ASP A 193 -3.10 3.31 -11.53
CA ASP A 193 -2.22 4.46 -11.33
C ASP A 193 -2.93 5.69 -11.93
N ARG A 194 -3.41 6.59 -11.05
CA ARG A 194 -4.16 7.79 -11.45
C ARG A 194 -5.43 7.46 -12.26
N GLY A 195 -6.09 6.37 -11.90
CA GLY A 195 -7.30 5.89 -12.55
C GLY A 195 -7.08 5.06 -13.83
N GLU A 196 -5.84 4.92 -14.30
CA GLU A 196 -5.50 4.00 -15.38
C GLU A 196 -5.24 2.61 -14.84
N GLU A 197 -5.84 1.59 -15.46
CA GLU A 197 -5.69 0.20 -15.03
C GLU A 197 -4.23 -0.27 -15.18
N ILE A 198 -3.72 -0.90 -14.12
CA ILE A 198 -2.43 -1.58 -14.16
C ILE A 198 -2.68 -3.02 -14.60
N ILE A 199 -2.26 -3.34 -15.83
CA ILE A 199 -2.27 -4.70 -16.35
C ILE A 199 -0.97 -5.39 -15.92
N LEU A 200 -1.11 -6.51 -15.21
CA LEU A 200 -0.01 -7.29 -14.61
C LEU A 200 0.26 -8.56 -15.41
#